data_AF-A0A537CAI1-F1
#
_entry.id   AF-A0A537CAI1-F1
#
_cell.length_a   1.000
_cell.length_b   1.000
_cell.length_c   1.000
_cell.angle_alpha   90.00
_cell.angle_beta   90.00
_cell.angle_gamma   90.00
#
_symmetry.space_group_name_H-M   'P 1'
#
loop_
_entity.id
_entity.type
_entity.pdbx_description
1 polymer ?
#
loop_
_entity_poly.entity_id
_entity_poly.type
_entity_poly.pdbx_seq_one_letter_code
_entity_poly.pdbx_strand_id
1 'polypeptide(L)'
;MGGLPAGKVKRIEHDYAEWERRVDALCVLMGAKGVTVDERRRHIEALPPEAYDKMSYYERWIVALTQALIQRGIITTEELARKMTRIERRG
;
A
#
# COMPACT_ATOMS: atom_id res chain seq x y z
N MET A 1 -12.78 8.45 -9.01
CA MET A 1 -12.49 9.02 -10.35
C MET A 1 -13.31 10.29 -10.54
N GLY A 2 -12.70 11.36 -11.04
CA GLY A 2 -13.39 12.64 -11.23
C GLY A 2 -14.31 12.63 -12.46
N GLY A 3 -15.48 13.23 -12.35
CA GLY A 3 -16.42 13.40 -13.48
C GLY A 3 -17.22 12.16 -13.89
N LEU A 4 -16.99 10.99 -13.26
CA LEU A 4 -17.77 9.79 -13.53
C LEU A 4 -19.07 9.76 -12.71
N PRO A 5 -20.15 9.16 -13.25
CA PRO A 5 -21.36 8.89 -12.48
C PRO A 5 -21.04 8.06 -11.23
N ALA A 6 -21.60 8.46 -10.09
CA ALA A 6 -21.46 7.73 -8.83
C ALA A 6 -22.79 7.76 -8.05
N GLY A 7 -23.05 6.72 -7.26
CA GLY A 7 -24.20 6.65 -6.37
C GLY A 7 -24.04 7.53 -5.13
N LYS A 8 -25.09 7.57 -4.30
CA LYS A 8 -25.02 8.24 -2.98
C LYS A 8 -24.00 7.53 -2.09
N VAL A 9 -23.08 8.30 -1.51
CA VAL A 9 -22.08 7.77 -0.56
C VAL A 9 -22.72 7.63 0.82
N LYS A 10 -22.73 6.41 1.37
CA LYS A 10 -23.01 6.18 2.78
C LYS A 10 -21.71 6.34 3.57
N ARG A 11 -21.64 7.36 4.42
CA ARG A 11 -20.50 7.56 5.32
C ARG A 11 -20.66 6.63 6.52
N ILE A 12 -19.66 5.80 6.76
CA ILE A 12 -19.55 4.94 7.94
C ILE A 12 -18.16 5.12 8.53
N GLU A 13 -18.04 4.94 9.84
CA GLU A 13 -16.73 4.80 10.45
C GLU A 13 -16.13 3.44 10.12
N HIS A 14 -14.81 3.41 9.97
CA HIS A 14 -14.03 2.20 9.74
C HIS A 14 -13.19 1.92 10.97
N ASP A 15 -13.35 0.73 11.54
CA ASP A 15 -12.47 0.28 12.62
C ASP A 15 -11.18 -0.29 12.02
N TYR A 16 -10.07 0.41 12.26
CA TYR A 16 -8.79 0.06 11.68
C TYR A 16 -8.21 -1.19 12.33
N ALA A 17 -8.00 -2.23 11.52
CA ALA A 17 -7.26 -3.40 11.94
C ALA A 17 -5.82 -3.03 12.31
N GLU A 18 -5.19 -3.83 13.17
CA GLU A 18 -3.83 -3.53 13.66
C GLU A 18 -2.82 -3.40 12.50
N TRP A 19 -2.96 -4.21 11.45
CA TRP A 19 -2.07 -4.15 10.30
C TRP A 19 -2.21 -2.84 9.52
N GLU A 20 -3.41 -2.25 9.43
CA GLU A 20 -3.64 -0.98 8.75
C GLU A 20 -2.93 0.16 9.49
N ARG A 21 -3.00 0.16 10.82
CA ARG A 21 -2.25 1.10 11.67
C ARG A 21 -0.73 0.96 11.50
N ARG A 22 -0.24 -0.27 11.33
CA ARG A 22 1.18 -0.53 11.06
C ARG A 22 1.58 -0.03 9.67
N VAL A 23 0.74 -0.19 8.64
CA VAL A 23 0.99 0.34 7.29
C VAL A 23 1.08 1.86 7.32
N ASP A 24 0.18 2.54 8.03
CA ASP A 24 0.24 3.99 8.22
C ASP A 24 1.56 4.43 8.87
N ALA A 25 1.93 3.80 10.00
CA ALA A 25 3.18 4.07 10.70
C ALA A 25 4.41 3.84 9.80
N LEU A 26 4.43 2.77 9.00
CA LEU A 26 5.49 2.51 8.03
C LEU A 26 5.58 3.61 6.97
N CYS A 27 4.45 4.09 6.46
CA CYS A 27 4.42 5.19 5.50
C CYS A 27 5.00 6.48 6.09
N VAL A 28 4.69 6.79 7.36
CA VAL A 28 5.26 7.95 8.07
C VAL A 28 6.77 7.80 8.24
N LEU A 29 7.23 6.64 8.73
CA LEU A 29 8.64 6.37 8.96
C LEU A 29 9.46 6.40 7.67
N MET A 30 8.92 5.86 6.57
CA MET A 30 9.58 5.91 5.27
C MET A 30 9.56 7.31 4.66
N GLY A 31 8.55 8.12 4.96
CA GLY A 31 8.53 9.55 4.69
C GLY A 31 9.73 10.28 5.29
N ALA A 32 10.03 10.02 6.56
CA ALA A 32 11.22 10.55 7.24
C ALA A 32 12.54 10.03 6.63
N LYS A 33 12.51 8.92 5.88
CA LYS A 33 13.64 8.34 5.12
C LYS A 33 13.62 8.73 3.63
N GLY A 34 12.83 9.73 3.27
CA GLY A 34 12.82 10.32 1.93
C GLY A 34 11.97 9.59 0.89
N VAL A 35 11.14 8.62 1.27
CA VAL A 35 10.07 8.11 0.37
C VAL A 35 8.94 9.12 0.39
N THR A 36 8.75 9.88 -0.69
CA THR A 36 7.80 10.99 -0.68
C THR A 36 6.35 10.51 -0.84
N VAL A 37 5.39 11.37 -0.47
CA VAL A 37 3.97 11.11 -0.73
C VAL A 37 3.70 11.01 -2.24
N ASP A 38 4.36 11.84 -3.04
CA ASP A 38 4.17 11.85 -4.51
C ASP A 38 4.72 10.58 -5.16
N GLU A 39 5.86 10.08 -4.69
CA GLU A 39 6.41 8.78 -5.11
C GLU A 39 5.42 7.65 -4.78
N ARG A 40 4.89 7.62 -3.55
CA ARG A 40 3.89 6.62 -3.17
C ARG A 40 2.61 6.74 -4.01
N ARG A 41 2.11 7.96 -4.25
CA ARG A 41 0.91 8.20 -5.07
C ARG A 41 1.10 7.72 -6.50
N ARG A 42 2.26 7.99 -7.10
CA ARG A 42 2.60 7.47 -8.43
C ARG A 42 2.47 5.96 -8.51
N HIS A 43 2.96 5.23 -7.49
CA HIS A 43 2.81 3.77 -7.47
C HIS A 43 1.37 3.30 -7.24
N ILE A 44 0.57 4.02 -6.44
CA ILE A 44 -0.87 3.73 -6.29
C ILE A 44 -1.60 3.93 -7.63
N GLU A 45 -1.31 5.01 -8.34
CA GLU A 45 -1.93 5.35 -9.63
C GLU A 45 -1.48 4.43 -10.78
N ALA A 46 -0.30 3.83 -10.65
CA ALA A 46 0.22 2.84 -11.60
C ALA A 46 -0.40 1.43 -11.42
N LEU A 47 -1.24 1.21 -10.40
CA LEU A 47 -1.92 -0.07 -10.22
C LEU A 47 -2.87 -0.34 -11.40
N PRO A 48 -2.94 -1.60 -11.89
CA PRO A 48 -3.96 -1.98 -12.85
C PRO A 48 -5.36 -1.62 -12.33
N PRO A 49 -6.28 -1.11 -13.17
CA PRO A 49 -7.59 -0.65 -12.72
C PRO A 49 -8.35 -1.70 -11.88
N GLU A 50 -8.29 -2.97 -12.30
CA GLU A 50 -8.92 -4.07 -11.57
C GLU A 50 -8.32 -4.29 -10.18
N ALA A 51 -7.00 -4.13 -10.02
CA ALA A 51 -6.35 -4.21 -8.72
C ALA A 51 -6.70 -3.00 -7.86
N TYR A 52 -6.75 -1.80 -8.45
CA TYR A 52 -7.10 -0.57 -7.76
C TYR A 52 -8.51 -0.62 -7.14
N ASP A 53 -9.47 -1.19 -7.86
CA ASP A 53 -10.87 -1.29 -7.42
C ASP A 53 -11.10 -2.41 -6.41
N LYS A 54 -10.35 -3.51 -6.49
CA LYS A 54 -10.49 -4.66 -5.57
C LYS A 54 -9.74 -4.47 -4.25
N MET A 55 -8.60 -3.78 -4.27
CA MET A 55 -7.79 -3.57 -3.07
C MET A 55 -8.44 -2.55 -2.14
N SER A 56 -8.42 -2.86 -0.85
CA SER A 56 -8.73 -1.91 0.21
C SER A 56 -7.78 -0.71 0.19
N TYR A 57 -8.13 0.33 0.95
CA TYR A 57 -7.35 1.55 1.02
C TYR A 57 -5.90 1.31 1.48
N TYR A 58 -5.70 0.54 2.55
CA TYR A 58 -4.36 0.24 3.07
C TYR A 58 -3.63 -0.85 2.31
N GLU A 59 -4.32 -1.75 1.60
CA GLU A 59 -3.66 -2.69 0.68
C GLU A 59 -2.96 -1.94 -0.46
N ARG A 60 -3.62 -0.93 -1.04
CA ARG A 60 -2.98 -0.08 -2.06
C ARG A 60 -1.76 0.65 -1.50
N TRP A 61 -1.80 1.09 -0.25
CA TRP A 61 -0.69 1.77 0.40
C TRP A 61 0.51 0.86 0.61
N ILE A 62 0.31 -0.34 1.16
CA ILE A 62 1.43 -1.26 1.41
C ILE A 62 2.04 -1.76 0.09
N VAL A 63 1.23 -2.06 -0.92
CA VAL A 63 1.72 -2.43 -2.25
C VAL A 63 2.55 -1.30 -2.86
N ALA A 64 2.03 -0.07 -2.85
CA ALA A 64 2.74 1.09 -3.39
C ALA A 64 4.04 1.40 -2.63
N LEU A 65 4.04 1.29 -1.30
CA LEU A 65 5.25 1.44 -0.50
C LEU A 65 6.27 0.36 -0.86
N THR A 66 5.86 -0.90 -0.95
CA THR A 66 6.74 -2.00 -1.37
C THR A 66 7.37 -1.74 -2.74
N GLN A 67 6.59 -1.27 -3.72
CA GLN A 67 7.12 -0.92 -5.04
C GLN A 67 8.15 0.22 -4.97
N ALA A 68 7.89 1.26 -4.18
CA ALA A 68 8.84 2.35 -3.98
C ALA A 68 10.15 1.84 -3.35
N LEU A 69 10.08 0.98 -2.34
CA LEU A 69 11.27 0.42 -1.69
C LEU A 69 12.09 -0.45 -2.66
N ILE A 70 11.43 -1.24 -3.50
CA ILE A 70 12.08 -2.06 -4.54
C ILE A 70 12.72 -1.16 -5.59
N GLN A 71 12.00 -0.16 -6.11
CA GLN A 71 12.54 0.77 -7.10
C GLN A 71 13.76 1.55 -6.60
N ARG A 72 13.78 1.89 -5.30
CA ARG A 72 14.94 2.53 -4.65
C ARG A 72 16.08 1.56 -4.31
N GLY A 73 15.89 0.25 -4.51
CA GLY A 73 16.87 -0.77 -4.14
C GLY A 73 17.08 -0.94 -2.63
N ILE A 74 16.12 -0.52 -1.81
CA ILE A 74 16.17 -0.67 -0.35
C ILE A 74 15.89 -2.12 0.06
N ILE A 75 15.02 -2.78 -0.68
CA ILE A 75 14.77 -4.23 -0.59
C ILE A 75 14.70 -4.81 -2.00
N THR A 76 14.95 -6.11 -2.15
CA THR A 76 14.72 -6.82 -3.42
C THR A 76 13.44 -7.66 -3.40
N THR A 77 12.96 -8.04 -4.59
CA THR A 77 11.85 -8.98 -4.77
C THR A 77 12.13 -10.33 -4.10
N GLU A 78 13.37 -10.80 -4.17
CA GLU A 78 13.79 -12.07 -3.59
C GLU A 78 13.83 -12.00 -2.06
N GLU A 79 14.30 -10.88 -1.49
CA GLU A 79 14.27 -10.66 -0.04
C GLU A 79 12.85 -10.67 0.51
N LEU A 80 11.94 -9.97 -0.19
CA LEU A 80 10.53 -9.96 0.16
C LEU A 80 9.92 -11.36 0.07
N ALA A 81 10.12 -12.07 -1.05
CA ALA A 81 9.58 -13.42 -1.25
C ALA A 81 10.09 -14.41 -0.19
N ARG A 82 11.39 -14.37 0.13
CA ARG A 82 11.98 -15.19 1.21
C ARG A 82 11.34 -14.87 2.56
N LYS A 83 11.09 -13.58 2.85
CA LYS A 83 10.45 -13.17 4.10
C LYS A 83 9.00 -13.63 4.20
N MET A 84 8.23 -13.51 3.11
CA MET A 84 6.84 -13.97 3.04
C MET A 84 6.75 -15.48 3.27
N THR A 85 7.58 -16.28 2.57
CA THR A 85 7.67 -17.73 2.76
C THR A 85 7.97 -18.10 4.22
N ARG A 86 8.86 -17.36 4.88
CA ARG A 86 9.19 -17.60 6.29
C ARG A 86 8.01 -17.26 7.23
N ILE A 87 7.24 -16.22 6.92
CA ILE A 87 6.07 -15.84 7.71
C ILE A 87 4.97 -16.89 7.55
N GLU A 88 4.72 -17.36 6.32
CA GLU A 88 3.75 -18.42 6.03
C GLU A 88 4.06 -19.71 6.80
N ARG A 89 5.33 -20.12 6.87
CA ARG A 89 5.76 -21.31 7.64
C ARG A 89 5.68 -21.14 9.17
N ARG A 90 5.47 -19.92 9.67
CA ARG A 90 5.37 -19.65 11.11
C ARG A 90 3.92 -19.76 11.61
N GLY A 91 2.95 -19.64 10.72
CA GLY A 91 1.54 -19.91 10.98
C GLY A 91 1.21 -21.37 10.72
#